data_AF-A0A960T5D0-F1
#
_entry.id   AF-A0A960T5D0-F1
#
_cell.length_a   1.000
_cell.length_b   1.000
_cell.length_c   1.000
_cell.angle_alpha   90.00
_cell.angle_beta   90.00
_cell.angle_gamma   90.00
#
_symmetry.space_group_name_H-M   'P 1'
#
loop_
_entity.id
_entity.type
_entity.pdbx_description
1 polymer ?
#
loop_
_entity_poly.entity_id
_entity_poly.type
_entity_poly.pdbx_seq_one_letter_code
_entity_poly.pdbx_strand_id
1 'polypeptide(L)'
;MTEVSALSETLRQRRLRAGKAAPHPSNPEQVASCDQLKVQIIEAHFREILSVLGLDLTDDSLEKTPHRFAKMLVYELFEGLKEETFPAITTQKNTFHYDEMLLESNITISSVCEHHFMPILGYCHIAYIPGEKIIGLSKLNRVAQYFAKRPQVQE
;
A
#
# COMPACT_ATOMS: atom_id res chain seq x y z
N MET A 1 21.22 2.66 -9.31
CA MET A 1 20.08 2.10 -8.53
C MET A 1 20.28 2.44 -7.07
N THR A 2 19.26 2.97 -6.39
CA THR A 2 19.32 3.26 -4.95
C THR A 2 19.13 1.96 -4.15
N GLU A 3 19.67 1.86 -2.93
CA GLU A 3 19.54 0.66 -2.07
C GLU A 3 18.07 0.26 -1.82
N VAL A 4 17.16 1.24 -1.79
CA VAL A 4 15.71 1.01 -1.64
C VAL A 4 15.14 0.23 -2.82
N SER A 5 15.55 0.55 -4.05
CA SER A 5 15.10 -0.17 -5.25
C SER A 5 15.55 -1.63 -5.27
N ALA A 6 16.75 -1.92 -4.73
CA ALA A 6 17.29 -3.28 -4.72
C ALA A 6 16.56 -4.20 -3.71
N LEU A 7 16.19 -3.67 -2.54
CA LEU A 7 15.44 -4.44 -1.55
C LEU A 7 13.98 -4.66 -1.98
N SER A 8 13.33 -3.63 -2.52
CA SER A 8 11.97 -3.73 -3.07
C SER A 8 11.89 -4.82 -4.14
N GLU A 9 12.84 -4.82 -5.08
CA GLU A 9 12.93 -5.83 -6.13
C GLU A 9 13.24 -7.23 -5.55
N THR A 10 14.15 -7.32 -4.58
CA THR A 10 14.45 -8.60 -3.91
C THR A 10 13.19 -9.19 -3.24
N LEU A 11 12.41 -8.37 -2.56
CA LEU A 11 11.17 -8.80 -1.91
C LEU A 11 10.12 -9.23 -2.94
N ARG A 12 9.99 -8.48 -4.03
CA ARG A 12 9.13 -8.84 -5.16
C ARG A 12 9.51 -10.22 -5.73
N GLN A 13 10.79 -10.45 -6.01
CA GLN A 13 11.27 -11.72 -6.55
C GLN A 13 11.03 -12.89 -5.59
N ARG A 14 11.25 -12.69 -4.28
CA ARG A 14 10.96 -13.71 -3.26
C ARG A 14 9.47 -14.06 -3.21
N ARG A 15 8.61 -13.06 -3.29
CA ARG A 15 7.15 -13.22 -3.33
C ARG A 15 6.69 -14.04 -4.55
N LEU A 16 7.20 -13.70 -5.73
CA LEU A 16 6.92 -14.45 -6.97
C LEU A 16 7.36 -15.91 -6.85
N ARG A 17 8.55 -16.17 -6.31
CA ARG A 17 9.05 -17.55 -6.08
C ARG A 17 8.22 -18.33 -5.07
N ALA A 18 7.64 -17.66 -4.07
CA ALA A 18 6.78 -18.27 -3.07
C ALA A 18 5.35 -18.55 -3.58
N GLY A 19 5.05 -18.28 -4.86
CA GLY A 19 3.69 -18.33 -5.40
C GLY A 19 2.77 -17.25 -4.85
N LYS A 20 3.28 -16.36 -4.00
CA LYS A 20 2.56 -15.21 -3.42
C LYS A 20 2.79 -13.99 -4.30
N ALA A 21 2.22 -13.99 -5.50
CA ALA A 21 2.18 -12.81 -6.37
C ALA A 21 1.53 -11.61 -5.65
N ALA A 22 1.48 -10.44 -6.29
CA ALA A 22 0.48 -9.46 -5.87
C ALA A 22 -0.89 -10.17 -5.88
N PRO A 23 -1.77 -9.93 -4.90
CA PRO A 23 -3.10 -10.57 -4.87
C PRO A 23 -3.87 -10.35 -6.18
N HIS A 24 -3.50 -9.31 -6.94
CA HIS A 24 -4.08 -8.94 -8.23
C HIS A 24 -3.12 -9.14 -9.39
N PRO A 25 -3.54 -9.82 -10.47
CA PRO A 25 -2.88 -9.71 -11.76
C PRO A 25 -3.07 -8.26 -12.26
N SER A 26 -2.00 -7.50 -12.33
CA SER A 26 -2.02 -6.21 -13.02
C SER A 26 -2.00 -6.44 -14.53
N ASN A 27 -2.79 -5.66 -15.28
CA ASN A 27 -2.64 -5.56 -16.73
C ASN A 27 -1.70 -4.39 -17.04
N PRO A 28 -0.40 -4.63 -17.27
CA PRO A 28 0.57 -3.56 -17.48
C PRO A 28 0.28 -2.73 -18.73
N GLU A 29 -0.44 -3.28 -19.71
CA GLU A 29 -0.82 -2.58 -20.94
C GLU A 29 -1.92 -1.52 -20.72
N GLN A 30 -2.67 -1.61 -19.62
CA GLN A 30 -3.77 -0.70 -19.28
C GLN A 30 -3.41 0.31 -18.19
N VAL A 31 -2.16 0.32 -17.71
CA VAL A 31 -1.71 1.28 -16.69
C VAL A 31 -1.39 2.61 -17.36
N ALA A 32 -2.14 3.65 -17.00
CA ALA A 32 -1.84 5.01 -17.46
C ALA A 32 -0.42 5.44 -17.07
N SER A 33 0.24 6.17 -17.97
CA SER A 33 1.68 6.48 -17.92
C SER A 33 2.13 7.35 -16.75
N CYS A 34 1.23 8.14 -16.15
CA CYS A 34 1.53 8.92 -14.97
C CYS A 34 0.34 9.03 -14.00
N ASP A 35 0.63 9.31 -12.74
CA ASP A 35 -0.39 9.39 -11.68
C ASP A 35 -1.41 10.51 -11.92
N GLN A 36 -0.99 11.62 -12.53
CA GLN A 36 -1.92 12.71 -12.87
C GLN A 36 -2.96 12.27 -13.90
N LEU A 37 -2.55 11.48 -14.89
CA LEU A 37 -3.46 10.93 -15.90
C LEU A 37 -4.41 9.89 -15.28
N LYS A 38 -3.93 9.06 -14.34
CA LYS A 38 -4.79 8.16 -13.56
C LYS A 38 -5.88 8.94 -12.83
N VAL A 39 -5.52 10.04 -12.16
CA VAL A 39 -6.49 10.88 -11.44
C VAL A 39 -7.55 11.41 -12.39
N GLN A 40 -7.16 11.95 -13.55
CA GLN A 40 -8.10 12.49 -14.54
C GLN A 40 -9.07 11.42 -15.07
N ILE A 41 -8.56 10.24 -15.40
CA ILE A 41 -9.37 9.12 -15.92
C ILE A 41 -10.35 8.62 -14.85
N ILE A 42 -9.86 8.38 -13.62
CA ILE A 42 -10.69 7.90 -12.51
C ILE A 42 -11.74 8.95 -12.13
N GLU A 43 -11.37 10.23 -12.09
CA GLU A 43 -12.29 11.33 -11.82
C GLU A 43 -13.44 11.35 -12.82
N ALA A 44 -13.15 11.21 -14.12
CA ALA A 44 -14.17 11.14 -15.15
C ALA A 44 -15.11 9.93 -14.96
N HIS A 45 -14.57 8.75 -14.70
CA HIS A 45 -15.39 7.56 -14.47
C HIS A 45 -16.23 7.65 -13.20
N PHE A 46 -15.66 8.18 -12.10
CA PHE A 46 -16.40 8.30 -10.85
C PHE A 46 -17.49 9.37 -10.93
N ARG A 47 -17.28 10.44 -11.71
CA ARG A 47 -18.32 11.41 -12.05
C ARG A 47 -19.53 10.72 -12.68
N GLU A 48 -19.30 9.88 -13.68
CA GLU A 48 -20.38 9.11 -14.32
C GLU A 48 -21.09 8.17 -13.33
N ILE A 49 -20.34 7.51 -12.44
CA ILE A 49 -20.94 6.67 -11.38
C ILE A 49 -21.88 7.48 -10.50
N LEU A 50 -21.46 8.66 -10.02
CA LEU A 50 -22.32 9.51 -9.18
C LEU A 50 -23.56 10.00 -9.94
N SER A 51 -23.43 10.33 -11.22
CA SER A 51 -24.56 10.71 -12.08
C SER A 51 -25.55 9.56 -12.28
N VAL A 52 -25.07 8.33 -12.50
CA VAL A 52 -25.91 7.12 -12.60
C VAL A 52 -26.64 6.83 -11.29
N LEU A 53 -26.03 7.15 -10.15
CA LEU A 53 -26.67 7.07 -8.83
C LEU A 53 -27.71 8.17 -8.57
N GLY A 54 -27.86 9.14 -9.49
CA GLY A 54 -28.82 10.24 -9.37
C GLY A 54 -28.36 11.37 -8.44
N LEU A 55 -27.05 11.49 -8.18
CA LEU A 55 -26.50 12.55 -7.34
C LEU A 55 -26.31 13.85 -8.15
N ASP A 56 -26.70 14.98 -7.54
CA ASP A 56 -26.54 16.30 -8.14
C ASP A 56 -25.08 16.78 -8.00
N LEU A 57 -24.37 16.85 -9.11
CA LEU A 57 -22.97 17.31 -9.14
C LEU A 57 -22.82 18.82 -9.33
N THR A 58 -23.94 19.56 -9.36
CA THR A 58 -23.94 21.03 -9.27
C THR A 58 -23.94 21.51 -7.82
N ASP A 59 -24.24 20.62 -6.87
CA ASP A 59 -24.07 20.85 -5.43
C ASP A 59 -22.59 21.08 -5.09
N ASP A 60 -22.32 22.13 -4.31
CA ASP A 60 -20.97 22.59 -3.98
C ASP A 60 -20.19 21.59 -3.12
N SER A 61 -20.88 20.78 -2.31
CA SER A 61 -20.28 19.71 -1.53
C SER A 61 -19.82 18.55 -2.43
N LEU A 62 -20.61 18.20 -3.46
CA LEU A 62 -20.37 17.04 -4.32
C LEU A 62 -19.54 17.32 -5.59
N GLU A 63 -19.51 18.55 -6.10
CA GLU A 63 -18.85 18.93 -7.36
C GLU A 63 -17.41 18.39 -7.45
N LYS A 64 -16.66 18.48 -6.34
CA LYS A 64 -15.25 18.07 -6.22
C LYS A 64 -15.05 16.65 -5.69
N THR A 65 -16.12 15.92 -5.36
CA THR A 65 -16.04 14.53 -4.87
C THR A 65 -15.33 13.60 -5.85
N PRO A 66 -15.61 13.63 -7.18
CA PRO A 66 -14.89 12.80 -8.14
C PRO A 66 -13.37 13.00 -8.11
N HIS A 67 -12.93 14.26 -8.02
CA HIS A 67 -11.50 14.59 -7.93
C HIS A 67 -10.87 14.08 -6.64
N ARG A 68 -11.54 14.33 -5.49
CA ARG A 68 -11.07 13.85 -4.17
C ARG A 68 -10.97 12.33 -4.13
N PHE A 69 -11.97 11.63 -4.66
CA PHE A 69 -11.98 10.17 -4.75
C PHE A 69 -10.81 9.65 -5.59
N ALA A 70 -10.60 10.22 -6.77
CA ALA A 70 -9.51 9.83 -7.66
C ALA A 70 -8.12 10.06 -7.02
N LYS A 71 -7.91 11.22 -6.37
CA LYS A 71 -6.67 11.50 -5.63
C LYS A 71 -6.45 10.53 -4.47
N MET A 72 -7.50 10.25 -3.70
CA MET A 72 -7.44 9.30 -2.58
C MET A 72 -6.97 7.92 -3.05
N LEU A 73 -7.49 7.41 -4.17
CA LEU A 73 -7.05 6.10 -4.68
C LEU A 73 -5.58 6.11 -5.11
N VAL A 74 -5.15 7.11 -5.87
CA VAL A 74 -3.82 7.14 -6.52
C VAL A 74 -2.69 7.51 -5.55
N TYR A 75 -2.96 8.43 -4.63
CA TYR A 75 -1.94 9.02 -3.77
C TYR A 75 -2.01 8.58 -2.31
N GLU A 76 -3.10 7.93 -1.88
CA GLU A 76 -3.30 7.61 -0.45
C GLU A 76 -3.54 6.11 -0.24
N LEU A 77 -4.69 5.60 -0.67
CA LEU A 77 -5.11 4.23 -0.35
C LEU A 77 -4.28 3.17 -1.09
N PHE A 78 -3.86 3.43 -2.32
CA PHE A 78 -3.14 2.46 -3.15
C PHE A 78 -1.72 2.86 -3.50
N GLU A 79 -1.11 3.75 -2.71
CA GLU A 79 0.28 4.16 -2.91
C GLU A 79 1.24 2.95 -2.84
N GLY A 80 0.87 1.91 -2.11
CA GLY A 80 1.67 0.69 -1.93
C GLY A 80 1.74 -0.17 -3.20
N LEU A 81 0.96 0.11 -4.24
CA LEU A 81 1.11 -0.51 -5.56
C LEU A 81 2.36 -0.04 -6.30
N LYS A 82 2.87 1.15 -5.95
CA LYS A 82 4.10 1.71 -6.51
C LYS A 82 5.30 1.04 -5.84
N GLU A 83 6.31 0.67 -6.63
CA GLU A 83 7.52 0.04 -6.10
C GLU A 83 8.43 1.09 -5.45
N GLU A 84 8.40 2.31 -5.99
CA GLU A 84 9.16 3.47 -5.53
C GLU A 84 8.70 4.02 -4.18
N THR A 85 7.50 3.67 -3.73
CA THR A 85 6.97 4.06 -2.40
C THR A 85 7.41 3.10 -1.29
N PHE A 86 8.17 2.05 -1.62
CA PHE A 86 8.71 1.13 -0.62
C PHE A 86 9.59 1.89 0.39
N PRO A 87 9.38 1.70 1.72
CA PRO A 87 10.06 2.50 2.72
C PRO A 87 11.56 2.17 2.79
N ALA A 88 12.38 3.20 2.96
CA ALA A 88 13.80 3.02 3.25
C ALA A 88 14.01 2.26 4.56
N ILE A 89 14.67 1.10 4.46
CA ILE A 89 14.96 0.21 5.58
C ILE A 89 16.32 0.54 6.17
N THR A 90 16.38 0.67 7.49
CA THR A 90 17.61 0.88 8.23
C THR A 90 17.79 -0.25 9.22
N THR A 91 19.01 -0.80 9.26
CA THR A 91 19.38 -1.86 10.19
C THR A 91 20.61 -1.46 10.99
N GLN A 92 20.72 -1.98 12.21
CA GLN A 92 21.91 -1.87 13.04
C GLN A 92 22.51 -3.27 13.27
N LYS A 93 23.81 -3.34 13.55
CA LYS A 93 24.45 -4.61 13.93
C LYS A 93 23.92 -5.04 15.30
N ASN A 94 23.63 -6.32 15.47
CA ASN A 94 23.22 -6.90 16.75
C ASN A 94 24.42 -7.07 17.70
N THR A 95 25.01 -5.97 18.16
CA THR A 95 26.20 -5.97 19.03
C THR A 95 25.92 -6.48 20.44
N PHE A 96 24.67 -6.41 20.87
CA PHE A 96 24.23 -6.88 22.18
C PHE A 96 23.84 -8.36 22.16
N HIS A 97 23.95 -9.03 21.00
CA HIS A 97 23.59 -10.43 20.84
C HIS A 97 22.19 -10.75 21.35
N TYR A 98 21.22 -9.88 21.06
CA TYR A 98 19.81 -10.20 21.30
C TYR A 98 19.48 -11.51 20.58
N ASP A 99 19.01 -12.49 21.32
CA ASP A 99 18.58 -13.81 20.85
C ASP A 99 17.12 -14.11 21.21
N GLU A 100 16.47 -13.16 21.88
CA GLU A 100 15.06 -13.19 22.24
C GLU A 100 14.17 -12.53 21.17
N MET A 101 12.87 -12.82 21.25
CA MET A 101 11.86 -12.25 20.37
C MET A 101 11.75 -10.73 20.57
N LEU A 102 11.86 -9.98 19.47
CA LEU A 102 11.48 -8.58 19.41
C LEU A 102 10.07 -8.46 18.85
N LEU A 103 9.17 -7.83 19.61
CA LEU A 103 7.77 -7.63 19.25
C LEU A 103 7.46 -6.15 19.08
N GLU A 104 7.01 -5.77 17.88
CA GLU A 104 6.28 -4.54 17.63
C GLU A 104 4.78 -4.86 17.61
N SER A 105 4.02 -4.28 18.53
CA SER A 105 2.59 -4.59 18.72
C SER A 105 1.70 -3.39 18.41
N ASN A 106 0.43 -3.65 18.12
CA ASN A 106 -0.59 -2.62 17.89
C ASN A 106 -0.27 -1.67 16.73
N ILE A 107 0.40 -2.18 15.69
CA ILE A 107 0.57 -1.45 14.44
C ILE A 107 -0.82 -1.26 13.85
N THR A 108 -1.31 -0.03 13.81
CA THR A 108 -2.61 0.27 13.20
C THR A 108 -2.54 -0.09 11.72
N ILE A 109 -3.57 -0.76 11.21
CA ILE A 109 -3.73 -1.09 9.80
C ILE A 109 -5.00 -0.44 9.29
N SER A 110 -4.85 0.28 8.17
CA SER A 110 -5.95 0.75 7.34
C SER A 110 -5.68 0.29 5.93
N SER A 111 -6.56 -0.54 5.40
CA SER A 111 -6.47 -1.15 4.08
C SER A 111 -7.85 -1.15 3.43
N VAL A 112 -7.96 -1.75 2.25
CA VAL A 112 -9.19 -1.79 1.46
C VAL A 112 -9.39 -3.21 0.97
N CYS A 113 -10.54 -3.80 1.26
CA CYS A 113 -10.91 -5.11 0.75
C CYS A 113 -11.06 -5.04 -0.77
N GLU A 114 -10.32 -5.87 -1.49
CA GLU A 114 -10.36 -5.88 -2.95
C GLU A 114 -11.72 -6.26 -3.56
N HIS A 115 -12.54 -7.04 -2.84
CA HIS A 115 -13.82 -7.51 -3.36
C HIS A 115 -14.89 -6.42 -3.41
N HIS A 116 -14.85 -5.46 -2.48
CA HIS A 116 -15.90 -4.46 -2.28
C HIS A 116 -15.40 -3.02 -2.21
N PHE A 117 -14.07 -2.85 -2.17
CA PHE A 117 -13.41 -1.56 -1.97
C PHE A 117 -13.83 -0.87 -0.66
N MET A 118 -14.17 -1.67 0.36
CA MET A 118 -14.54 -1.20 1.69
C MET A 118 -13.35 -1.26 2.66
N PRO A 119 -13.31 -0.41 3.70
CA PRO A 119 -12.19 -0.37 4.64
C PRO A 119 -11.95 -1.70 5.36
N ILE A 120 -10.69 -2.10 5.45
CA ILE A 120 -10.19 -3.10 6.39
C ILE A 120 -9.45 -2.33 7.48
N LEU A 121 -9.96 -2.40 8.71
CA LEU A 121 -9.37 -1.74 9.87
C LEU A 121 -8.96 -2.80 10.88
N GLY A 122 -7.75 -2.69 11.42
CA GLY A 122 -7.28 -3.65 12.41
C GLY A 122 -5.90 -3.33 12.96
N TYR A 123 -5.32 -4.34 13.59
CA TYR A 123 -3.99 -4.26 14.19
C TYR A 123 -3.11 -5.38 13.64
N CYS A 124 -1.85 -5.05 13.38
CA CYS A 124 -0.80 -6.00 13.06
C CYS A 124 0.21 -6.05 14.21
N HIS A 125 0.66 -7.25 14.52
CA HIS A 125 1.72 -7.51 15.49
C HIS A 125 2.84 -8.22 14.75
N ILE A 126 4.04 -7.66 14.76
CA ILE A 126 5.19 -8.21 14.06
C ILE A 126 6.23 -8.62 15.08
N ALA A 127 6.56 -9.91 15.09
CA ALA A 127 7.59 -10.48 15.93
C ALA A 127 8.69 -11.13 15.08
N TYR A 128 9.93 -10.99 15.51
CA TYR A 128 11.07 -11.71 14.93
C TYR A 128 12.18 -11.89 15.96
N ILE A 129 13.00 -12.94 15.77
CA ILE A 129 14.25 -13.12 16.52
C ILE A 129 15.39 -12.56 15.65
N PRO A 130 16.16 -11.58 16.13
CA PRO A 130 17.21 -10.97 15.33
C PRO A 130 18.40 -11.92 15.12
N GLY A 131 18.95 -11.93 13.91
CA GLY A 131 20.23 -12.56 13.61
C GLY A 131 21.38 -11.57 13.83
N GLU A 132 22.22 -11.38 12.82
CA GLU A 132 23.33 -10.42 12.86
C GLU A 132 22.89 -8.94 12.86
N LYS A 133 21.66 -8.68 12.41
CA LYS A 133 21.12 -7.34 12.21
C LYS A 133 19.76 -7.18 12.88
N ILE A 134 19.54 -5.99 13.42
CA ILE A 134 18.29 -5.54 14.03
C ILE A 134 17.69 -4.48 13.11
N ILE A 135 16.42 -4.63 12.73
CA ILE A 135 15.70 -3.61 11.97
C ILE A 135 15.21 -2.51 12.92
N GLY A 136 15.26 -1.25 12.47
CA GLY A 136 14.66 -0.16 13.26
C GLY A 136 13.16 -0.38 13.45
N LEU A 137 12.65 -0.25 14.68
CA LEU A 137 11.25 -0.53 15.04
C LEU A 137 10.24 0.24 14.16
N SER A 138 10.51 1.52 13.88
CA SER A 138 9.66 2.35 13.01
C SER A 138 9.57 1.83 11.57
N LYS A 139 10.49 0.97 11.12
CA LYS A 139 10.47 0.36 9.78
C LYS A 139 9.45 -0.77 9.69
N LEU A 140 9.20 -1.50 10.78
CA LEU A 140 8.17 -2.54 10.82
C LEU A 140 6.79 -1.94 10.54
N ASN A 141 6.47 -0.84 11.22
CA ASN A 141 5.26 -0.05 10.97
C ASN A 141 5.13 0.38 9.49
N ARG A 142 6.20 0.94 8.92
CA ARG A 142 6.19 1.42 7.53
C ARG A 142 6.03 0.30 6.52
N VAL A 143 6.64 -0.86 6.75
CA VAL A 143 6.50 -2.03 5.87
C VAL A 143 5.07 -2.58 5.94
N ALA A 144 4.49 -2.67 7.14
CA ALA A 144 3.10 -3.09 7.31
C ALA A 144 2.14 -2.15 6.55
N GLN A 145 2.33 -0.83 6.70
CA GLN A 145 1.55 0.18 6.00
C GLN A 145 1.72 0.14 4.48
N TYR A 146 2.94 -0.06 3.99
CA TYR A 146 3.22 -0.19 2.55
C TYR A 146 2.40 -1.33 1.92
N PHE A 147 2.31 -2.47 2.59
CA PHE A 147 1.48 -3.56 2.09
C PHE A 147 -0.01 -3.32 2.32
N ALA A 148 -0.41 -2.70 3.44
CA ALA A 148 -1.80 -2.36 3.71
C ALA A 148 -2.40 -1.37 2.68
N LYS A 149 -1.59 -0.48 2.10
CA LYS A 149 -2.02 0.50 1.09
C LYS A 149 -2.16 -0.10 -0.31
N ARG A 150 -3.01 -1.12 -0.43
CA ARG A 150 -3.37 -1.85 -1.66
C ARG A 150 -4.81 -2.36 -1.52
N PRO A 151 -5.49 -2.72 -2.62
CA PRO A 151 -6.61 -3.66 -2.54
C PRO A 151 -6.07 -5.00 -2.02
N GLN A 152 -6.69 -5.56 -0.98
CA GLN A 152 -6.17 -6.71 -0.23
C GLN A 152 -7.23 -7.77 0.11
N VAL A 153 -6.73 -8.99 0.26
CA VAL A 153 -7.26 -10.07 1.11
C VAL A 153 -6.45 -10.10 2.40
N GLN A 154 -7.05 -10.49 3.53
CA GLN A 154 -6.35 -10.45 4.82
C GLN A 154 -5.29 -11.55 4.95
N GLU A 155 -5.58 -12.73 4.40
CA GLU A 155 -4.76 -13.95 4.40
C GLU A 155 -3.42 -13.82 3.62
#